data_AF-A0A349NIQ4-F1
#
_entry.id   AF-A0A349NIQ4-F1
#
_cell.length_a   1.000
_cell.length_b   1.000
_cell.length_c   1.000
_cell.angle_alpha   90.00
_cell.angle_beta   90.00
_cell.angle_gamma   90.00
#
_symmetry.space_group_name_H-M   'P 1'
#
loop_
_entity.id
_entity.type
_entity.pdbx_description
1 polymer ?
#
loop_
_entity_poly.entity_id
_entity_poly.type
_entity_poly.pdbx_seq_one_letter_code
_entity_poly.pdbx_strand_id
1 'polypeptide(L)' 'NLRVMHPLPRVNEIAYEVDENPHAYYIQQAKNGLFAREAIFAYCLGISLDEIKNDDTIITSKF' A
#
# COMPACT_ATOMS: atom_id res chain seq x y z
N ASN A 1 2.34 6.84 -21.29
CA ASN A 1 2.39 5.94 -20.13
C ASN A 1 0.99 5.62 -19.65
N LEU A 2 0.51 4.40 -19.92
CA LEU A 2 -0.79 3.89 -19.46
C LEU A 2 -0.62 3.10 -18.16
N ARG A 3 -1.58 3.22 -17.22
CA ARG A 3 -1.67 2.39 -16.00
C ARG A 3 -3.14 2.07 -15.73
N VAL A 4 -3.44 0.80 -15.52
CA VAL A 4 -4.77 0.28 -15.20
C VAL A 4 -4.90 0.13 -13.69
N MET A 5 -5.90 0.80 -13.12
CA MET A 5 -6.20 0.85 -11.69
C MET A 5 -7.56 0.19 -11.43
N HIS A 6 -7.74 -0.39 -10.25
CA HIS A 6 -8.98 -1.05 -9.84
C HIS A 6 -9.00 -1.20 -8.30
N PRO A 7 -10.10 -0.82 -7.62
CA PRO A 7 -10.15 -0.81 -6.15
C PRO A 7 -10.19 -2.21 -5.52
N LEU A 8 -10.53 -3.24 -6.30
CA LEU A 8 -10.74 -4.64 -5.87
C LEU A 8 -11.89 -4.80 -4.84
N PRO A 9 -12.47 -6.02 -4.67
CA PRO A 9 -12.26 -7.21 -5.51
C PRO A 9 -12.78 -6.97 -6.93
N ARG A 10 -12.13 -7.58 -7.92
CA ARG A 10 -12.69 -7.65 -9.29
C ARG A 10 -13.64 -8.84 -9.38
N VAL A 11 -14.68 -8.70 -10.18
CA VAL A 11 -15.63 -9.76 -10.53
C VAL A 11 -15.46 -10.10 -12.00
N ASN A 12 -15.94 -9.25 -12.90
CA ASN A 12 -15.89 -9.46 -14.37
C ASN A 12 -15.40 -8.21 -15.12
N GLU A 13 -14.97 -7.17 -14.41
CA GLU A 13 -14.57 -5.88 -14.98
C GLU A 13 -13.20 -5.93 -15.67
N ILE A 14 -12.34 -6.88 -15.27
CA ILE A 14 -10.97 -7.04 -15.78
C ILE A 14 -10.71 -8.52 -16.00
N ALA A 15 -10.38 -8.91 -17.23
CA ALA A 15 -10.00 -10.28 -17.56
C ALA A 15 -8.71 -10.67 -16.84
N TYR A 16 -8.60 -11.94 -16.41
CA TYR A 16 -7.43 -12.46 -15.70
C TYR A 16 -6.12 -12.30 -16.48
N GLU A 17 -6.15 -12.41 -17.82
CA GLU A 17 -4.99 -12.22 -18.70
C GLU A 17 -4.36 -10.81 -18.58
N VAL A 18 -5.11 -9.84 -18.08
CA VAL A 18 -4.61 -8.48 -17.85
C VAL A 18 -3.61 -8.43 -16.70
N ASP A 19 -3.57 -9.41 -15.79
CA ASP A 19 -2.60 -9.47 -14.70
C ASP A 19 -1.14 -9.47 -15.18
N GLU A 20 -0.88 -10.14 -16.30
CA GLU A 20 0.46 -10.24 -16.90
C GLU A 20 0.86 -8.99 -17.69
N ASN A 21 -0.09 -8.07 -17.91
CA ASN A 21 0.18 -6.86 -18.66
C ASN A 21 1.06 -5.89 -17.83
N PRO A 22 2.15 -5.33 -18.38
CA PRO A 22 3.01 -4.39 -17.65
C PRO A 22 2.30 -3.09 -17.23
N HIS A 23 1.10 -2.83 -17.75
CA HIS A 23 0.26 -1.69 -17.37
C HIS A 23 -0.73 -2.01 -16.24
N ALA A 24 -0.84 -3.25 -15.76
CA ALA A 24 -1.69 -3.62 -14.63
C ALA A 24 -1.08 -3.15 -13.31
N TYR A 25 -1.71 -2.17 -12.67
CA TYR A 25 -1.19 -1.52 -11.46
C TYR A 25 -2.10 -1.68 -10.23
N TYR A 26 -3.26 -2.34 -10.35
CA TYR A 26 -4.21 -2.50 -9.25
C TYR A 26 -3.67 -3.29 -8.05
N ILE A 27 -2.72 -4.21 -8.25
CA ILE A 27 -2.03 -4.90 -7.14
C ILE A 27 -1.09 -3.92 -6.39
N GLN A 28 -0.31 -3.14 -7.14
CA GLN A 28 0.54 -2.11 -6.55
C GLN A 28 -0.31 -1.01 -5.88
N GLN A 29 -1.46 -0.68 -6.44
CA GLN A 29 -2.43 0.25 -5.84
C GLN A 29 -2.92 -0.27 -4.48
N ALA A 30 -3.31 -1.55 -4.39
CA ALA A 30 -3.74 -2.15 -3.12
C ALA A 30 -2.62 -2.10 -2.07
N LYS A 31 -1.37 -2.41 -2.45
CA LYS A 31 -0.18 -2.27 -1.59
C LYS A 31 0.06 -0.81 -1.16
N ASN A 32 -0.06 0.15 -2.09
CA ASN A 32 0.06 1.57 -1.78
C ASN A 32 -1.01 2.04 -0.79
N GLY A 33 -2.18 1.41 -0.79
CA GLY A 33 -3.23 1.66 0.19
C GLY A 33 -2.81 1.35 1.64
N LEU A 34 -1.92 0.38 1.86
CA LEU A 34 -1.35 0.12 3.20
C LEU A 34 -0.54 1.33 3.68
N PHE A 35 0.46 1.74 2.91
CA PHE A 35 1.35 2.85 3.26
C PHE A 35 0.59 4.17 3.40
N ALA A 36 -0.42 4.41 2.55
CA ALA A 36 -1.26 5.59 2.64
C ALA A 36 -2.02 5.63 3.98
N ARG A 37 -2.59 4.50 4.43
CA ARG A 37 -3.28 4.42 5.72
C ARG A 37 -2.33 4.60 6.90
N GLU A 38 -1.16 3.97 6.86
CA GLU A 38 -0.11 4.15 7.88
C GLU A 38 0.28 5.62 8.02
N ALA A 39 0.50 6.32 6.90
CA ALA A 39 0.83 7.74 6.91
C ALA A 39 -0.32 8.61 7.46
N ILE A 40 -1.57 8.30 7.09
CA ILE A 40 -2.74 9.01 7.63
C ILE A 40 -2.83 8.83 9.14
N PHE A 41 -2.66 7.60 9.65
CA PHE A 41 -2.69 7.34 11.09
C PHE A 41 -1.55 8.04 11.82
N ALA A 42 -0.33 7.98 11.30
CA ALA A 42 0.81 8.70 11.87
C ALA A 42 0.52 10.21 11.97
N TYR A 43 -0.01 10.81 10.90
CA TYR A 43 -0.39 12.22 10.88
C TYR A 43 -1.47 12.56 11.91
N CYS A 44 -2.55 11.78 11.96
CA CYS A 44 -3.66 12.01 12.89
C CYS A 44 -3.26 11.84 14.36
N LEU A 45 -2.30 10.96 14.64
CA LEU A 45 -1.80 10.69 16.00
C LEU A 45 -0.60 11.58 16.38
N GLY A 46 -0.10 12.42 15.46
CA GLY A 46 1.05 13.28 15.70
C GLY A 46 2.39 12.52 15.77
N ILE A 47 2.46 11.32 15.19
CA ILE A 47 3.66 10.48 15.20
C ILE A 47 4.59 10.90 14.04
N SER A 48 5.80 11.30 14.38
CA SER A 48 6.84 11.69 13.43
C SER A 48 7.70 10.50 12.97
N LEU A 49 8.37 10.67 11.82
CA LEU A 49 9.32 9.67 11.32
C LEU A 49 10.52 9.48 12.26
N ASP A 50 10.93 10.52 12.97
CA ASP A 50 12.07 10.44 13.90
C ASP A 50 11.68 9.63 15.13
N GLU A 51 10.46 9.80 15.66
CA GLU A 51 9.94 8.96 16.74
C GLU A 51 9.87 7.49 16.32
N ILE A 52 9.35 7.19 15.12
CA ILE A 52 9.26 5.82 14.60
C ILE A 52 10.65 5.19 14.47
N LYS A 53 11.63 5.92 13.92
CA LYS A 53 13.00 5.40 13.75
C LYS A 53 13.74 5.18 15.06
N ASN A 54 13.41 5.96 16.08
CA ASN A 54 13.98 5.85 17.42
C ASN A 54 13.17 4.90 18.33
N ASP A 55 12.10 4.28 17.82
CA ASP A 55 11.28 3.33 18.56
C ASP A 55 11.92 1.93 18.57
N ASP A 56 12.59 1.62 19.69
CA ASP A 56 13.22 0.33 19.96
C ASP A 56 12.23 -0.77 20.37
N THR A 57 10.92 -0.48 20.44
CA THR A 57 9.89 -1.48 20.80
C THR A 57 9.24 -2.12 19.58
N ILE A 58 9.18 -1.40 18.45
CA ILE A 58 8.48 -1.85 17.23
C ILE A 58 9.45 -2.34 16.15
N ILE A 59 10.55 -1.62 15.87
CA ILE A 59 11.41 -1.90 14.71
C ILE A 59 12.46 -3.01 14.97
N THR A 60 12.90 -3.17 16.22
CA THR A 60 13.89 -4.19 16.63
C THR A 60 13.25 -5.44 17.23
N SER A 61 11.92 -5.55 17.21
CA SER A 61 11.18 -6.68 17.75
C SER A 61 11.53 -7.95 16.99
N LYS A 62 12.42 -8.77 17.57
CA LYS A 62 12.85 -10.09 17.09
C LYS A 62 11.73 -11.13 17.29
N PHE A 63 10.65 -11.01 16.53
CA PHE A 63 9.74 -12.11 16.27
C PHE A 63 9.84 -12.53 14.81
#